data_AF-A0A8S0PNL4-F1
#
_entry.id   AF-A0A8S0PNL4-F1
#
_cell.length_a   1.000
_cell.length_b   1.000
_cell.length_c   1.000
_cell.angle_alpha   90.00
_cell.angle_beta   90.00
_cell.angle_gamma   90.00
#
_symmetry.space_group_name_H-M   'P 1'
#
loop_
_entity.id
_entity.type
_entity.pdbx_description
1 polymer ?
#
loop_
_entity_poly.entity_id
_entity_poly.type
_entity_poly.pdbx_seq_one_letter_code
_entity_poly.pdbx_strand_id
1 'polypeptide(L)'
;MKIEQLDEPIDSSVDTNRSNNSDDDQERRLITVRVDAKRALVGAGARILFYPTLLYNVFRNKIQAEFRWWDQIDQFLLLGAVPFPKDVPRLKQLGVGGVITLNEPYETLVSTSLYHAHEIDHLVIPTRDYLFAPTFADINRAVDFIHENSCSGRTTYVHCKAGRGRSTTIVLCYLVEYKNMSPIAAFEYVRSRRPRILLAPSQWKSKNIRSSGYCLV
;
A
#
# COMPACT_ATOMS: atom_id res chain seq x y z
N MET A 1 72.37 5.64 32.42
CA MET A 1 72.28 6.31 33.73
C MET A 1 71.86 7.75 33.48
N LYS A 2 70.58 8.09 33.80
CA LYS A 2 69.96 9.43 33.95
C LYS A 2 70.01 10.38 32.71
N ILE A 3 69.04 11.24 32.37
CA ILE A 3 67.73 11.65 32.91
C ILE A 3 67.01 12.47 31.80
N GLU A 4 65.68 12.37 31.80
CA GLU A 4 64.57 13.30 31.42
C GLU A 4 64.64 14.34 30.26
N GLN A 5 63.57 14.24 29.45
CA GLN A 5 62.60 15.25 28.96
C GLN A 5 62.99 16.73 28.81
N LEU A 6 62.63 17.32 27.66
CA LEU A 6 61.61 18.39 27.55
C LEU A 6 61.32 18.76 26.08
N ASP A 7 60.08 19.21 25.87
CA ASP A 7 59.36 19.41 24.61
C ASP A 7 59.85 20.60 23.73
N GLU A 8 59.79 20.40 22.41
CA GLU A 8 59.28 21.24 21.26
C GLU A 8 59.11 22.80 21.41
N PRO A 9 58.99 23.64 20.34
CA PRO A 9 58.56 23.29 18.97
C PRO A 9 59.07 24.12 17.73
N ILE A 10 58.64 23.66 16.54
CA ILE A 10 58.31 24.36 15.26
C ILE A 10 59.46 24.87 14.36
N ASP A 11 59.58 24.27 13.16
CA ASP A 11 59.41 25.00 11.88
C ASP A 11 58.98 24.09 10.71
N SER A 12 58.07 24.69 9.93
CA SER A 12 57.64 24.51 8.53
C SER A 12 57.90 23.20 7.76
N SER A 13 56.79 22.57 7.36
CA SER A 13 56.58 22.27 5.94
C SER A 13 55.09 22.32 5.59
N VAL A 14 54.80 23.18 4.62
CA VAL A 14 53.55 23.25 3.86
C VAL A 14 53.53 22.04 2.93
N ASP A 15 52.42 21.30 2.88
CA ASP A 15 51.86 20.86 1.59
C ASP A 15 50.39 20.41 1.69
N THR A 16 49.59 21.13 0.90
CA THR A 16 48.39 20.71 0.14
C THR A 16 47.46 19.65 0.73
N ASN A 17 46.29 20.10 1.24
CA ASN A 17 45.00 19.47 0.94
C ASN A 17 43.84 20.38 1.41
N ARG A 18 43.42 21.31 0.55
CA ARG A 18 42.26 22.18 0.82
C ARG A 18 41.55 22.57 -0.47
N SER A 19 40.98 21.59 -1.17
CA SER A 19 40.09 21.86 -2.31
C SER A 19 39.03 20.79 -2.60
N ASN A 20 38.81 19.79 -1.72
CA ASN A 20 37.88 18.69 -2.05
C ASN A 20 36.48 18.78 -1.41
N ASN A 21 36.22 19.73 -0.50
CA ASN A 21 34.92 19.81 0.17
C ASN A 21 33.82 20.51 -0.65
N SER A 22 34.17 21.43 -1.54
CA SER A 22 33.19 22.22 -2.31
C SER A 22 32.64 21.47 -3.52
N ASP A 23 33.49 20.68 -4.19
CA ASP A 23 33.13 19.95 -5.40
C ASP A 23 32.28 18.72 -5.06
N ASP A 24 32.60 18.02 -3.96
CA ASP A 24 31.82 16.91 -3.43
C ASP A 24 30.40 17.35 -3.01
N ASP A 25 30.27 18.51 -2.36
CA ASP A 25 28.97 19.06 -1.96
C ASP A 25 28.13 19.49 -3.18
N GLN A 26 28.78 20.04 -4.21
CA GLN A 26 28.10 20.46 -5.44
C GLN A 26 27.64 19.26 -6.28
N GLU A 27 28.47 18.21 -6.39
CA GLU A 27 28.12 16.96 -7.06
C GLU A 27 26.98 16.23 -6.33
N ARG A 28 27.05 16.16 -4.99
CA ARG A 28 25.99 15.56 -4.16
C ARG A 28 24.67 16.29 -4.32
N ARG A 29 24.70 17.63 -4.37
CA ARG A 29 23.51 18.47 -4.60
C ARG A 29 22.93 18.28 -6.01
N LEU A 30 23.78 18.20 -7.04
CA LEU A 30 23.37 17.91 -8.42
C LEU A 30 22.75 16.52 -8.55
N ILE A 31 23.33 15.50 -7.90
CA ILE A 31 22.78 14.15 -7.85
C ILE A 31 21.41 14.15 -7.17
N THR A 32 21.27 14.82 -6.01
CA THR A 32 19.98 14.94 -5.32
C THR A 32 18.92 15.60 -6.21
N VAL A 33 19.23 16.74 -6.82
CA VAL A 33 18.31 17.45 -7.73
C VAL A 33 17.91 16.58 -8.93
N ARG A 34 18.86 15.85 -9.53
CA ARG A 34 18.59 14.92 -10.65
C ARG A 34 17.72 13.74 -10.22
N VAL A 35 17.94 13.20 -9.01
CA VAL A 35 17.14 12.10 -8.46
C VAL A 35 15.71 12.58 -8.18
N ASP A 36 15.56 13.77 -7.59
CA ASP A 36 14.24 14.34 -7.29
C ASP A 36 13.48 14.70 -8.56
N ALA A 37 14.14 15.27 -9.58
CA ALA A 37 13.54 15.52 -10.87
C ALA A 37 13.09 14.23 -11.57
N LYS A 38 13.90 13.16 -11.53
CA LYS A 38 13.51 11.84 -12.05
C LYS A 38 12.30 11.27 -11.30
N ARG A 39 12.28 11.37 -9.97
CA ARG A 39 11.15 10.94 -9.14
C ARG A 39 9.87 11.72 -9.46
N ALA A 40 9.98 13.03 -9.62
CA ALA A 40 8.86 13.89 -9.98
C ALA A 40 8.30 13.55 -11.37
N LEU A 41 9.17 13.33 -12.36
CA LEU A 41 8.77 12.95 -13.72
C LEU A 41 8.10 11.58 -13.75
N VAL A 42 8.64 10.59 -13.03
CA VAL A 42 8.01 9.27 -12.88
C VAL A 42 6.64 9.39 -12.20
N GLY A 43 6.53 10.20 -11.15
CA GLY A 43 5.26 10.48 -10.49
C GLY A 43 4.23 11.16 -11.39
N ALA A 44 4.66 12.07 -12.27
CA ALA A 44 3.80 12.74 -13.25
C ALA A 44 3.31 11.76 -14.34
N GLY A 45 4.20 10.93 -14.89
CA GLY A 45 3.84 9.90 -15.86
C GLY A 45 2.87 8.86 -15.29
N ALA A 46 3.10 8.41 -14.06
CA ALA A 46 2.21 7.48 -13.35
C ALA A 46 0.80 8.07 -13.15
N ARG A 47 0.71 9.38 -12.82
CA ARG A 47 -0.56 10.10 -12.72
C ARG A 47 -1.28 10.20 -14.06
N ILE A 48 -0.57 10.53 -15.14
CA ILE A 48 -1.14 10.63 -16.49
C ILE A 48 -1.71 9.29 -16.94
N LEU A 49 -1.10 8.16 -16.59
CA LEU A 49 -1.62 6.83 -16.93
C LEU A 49 -2.73 6.36 -15.96
N PHE A 50 -2.74 6.85 -14.72
CA PHE A 50 -3.74 6.49 -13.72
C PHE A 50 -5.16 6.96 -14.11
N TYR A 51 -5.33 8.22 -14.51
CA TYR A 51 -6.65 8.79 -14.76
C TYR A 51 -7.38 8.19 -15.97
N PRO A 52 -6.75 7.94 -17.14
CA PRO A 52 -7.41 7.28 -18.27
C PRO A 52 -7.87 5.85 -17.93
N THR A 53 -7.05 5.09 -17.20
CA THR A 53 -7.41 3.72 -16.79
C THR A 53 -8.45 3.70 -15.68
N LEU A 54 -8.44 4.69 -14.78
CA LEU A 54 -9.53 4.90 -13.82
C LEU A 54 -10.83 5.28 -14.53
N LEU A 55 -10.78 6.20 -15.50
CA LEU A 55 -11.94 6.62 -16.30
C LEU A 55 -12.54 5.42 -17.03
N TYR A 56 -11.71 4.55 -17.60
CA TYR A 56 -12.16 3.29 -18.17
C TYR A 56 -12.88 2.41 -17.14
N ASN A 57 -12.35 2.26 -15.92
CA ASN A 57 -13.01 1.53 -14.84
C ASN A 57 -14.37 2.16 -14.45
N VAL A 58 -14.46 3.49 -14.40
CA VAL A 58 -15.71 4.23 -14.13
C VAL A 58 -16.73 4.02 -15.25
N PHE A 59 -16.30 4.11 -16.51
CA PHE A 59 -17.15 3.90 -17.67
C PHE A 59 -17.70 2.46 -17.70
N ARG A 60 -16.83 1.47 -17.44
CA ARG A 60 -17.22 0.07 -17.26
C ARG A 60 -18.20 -0.11 -16.10
N ASN A 61 -18.01 0.60 -14.97
CA ASN A 61 -18.96 0.60 -13.86
C ASN A 61 -20.35 1.08 -14.25
N LYS A 62 -20.41 2.18 -14.99
CA LYS A 62 -21.68 2.80 -15.36
C LYS A 62 -22.45 2.04 -16.42
N ILE A 63 -21.76 1.34 -17.31
CA ILE A 63 -22.39 0.66 -18.46
C ILE A 63 -22.70 -0.80 -18.18
N GLN A 64 -21.92 -1.46 -17.33
CA GLN A 64 -22.13 -2.85 -16.99
C GLN A 64 -22.75 -2.93 -15.59
N ALA A 65 -24.06 -3.22 -15.51
CA ALA A 65 -24.77 -3.40 -14.25
C ALA A 65 -24.14 -4.48 -13.34
N GLU A 66 -23.39 -5.40 -13.92
CA GLU A 66 -22.59 -6.42 -13.22
C GLU A 66 -21.30 -5.89 -12.57
N PHE A 67 -20.93 -4.62 -12.78
CA PHE A 67 -19.77 -4.02 -12.12
C PHE A 67 -20.23 -3.18 -10.95
N ARG A 68 -20.25 -3.80 -9.76
CA ARG A 68 -20.45 -3.11 -8.50
C ARG A 68 -19.12 -2.51 -8.04
N TRP A 69 -19.12 -1.24 -7.64
CA TRP A 69 -17.89 -0.54 -7.20
C TRP A 69 -17.24 -1.25 -6.01
N TRP A 70 -18.07 -1.76 -5.10
CA TRP A 70 -17.70 -2.67 -4.02
C TRP A 70 -18.71 -3.79 -3.87
N ASP A 71 -18.26 -4.90 -3.29
CA ASP A 71 -19.06 -6.08 -2.95
C ASP A 71 -18.89 -6.42 -1.47
N GLN A 72 -19.98 -6.84 -0.81
CA GLN A 72 -19.89 -7.44 0.51
C GLN A 72 -19.36 -8.86 0.38
N ILE A 73 -18.20 -9.10 0.99
CA ILE A 73 -17.55 -10.40 1.00
C ILE A 73 -18.00 -11.21 2.20
N ASP A 74 -17.98 -10.58 3.38
CA ASP A 74 -18.44 -11.17 4.63
C ASP A 74 -19.24 -10.13 5.43
N GLN A 75 -19.86 -10.52 6.55
CA GLN A 75 -20.75 -9.68 7.36
C GLN A 75 -20.17 -8.28 7.62
N PHE A 76 -18.89 -8.19 7.96
CA PHE A 76 -18.18 -6.94 8.29
C PHE A 76 -17.04 -6.61 7.32
N LEU A 77 -17.12 -7.10 6.07
CA LEU A 77 -16.03 -6.95 5.10
C LEU A 77 -16.54 -6.58 3.71
N LEU A 78 -16.12 -5.41 3.22
CA LEU A 78 -16.37 -4.93 1.86
C LEU A 78 -15.07 -4.93 1.05
N LEU A 79 -15.14 -5.36 -0.21
CA LEU A 79 -14.04 -5.35 -1.16
C LEU A 79 -14.41 -4.49 -2.39
N GLY A 80 -13.57 -3.53 -2.77
CA GLY A 80 -13.92 -2.67 -3.90
C GLY A 80 -12.78 -1.87 -4.54
N ALA A 81 -13.19 -0.98 -5.44
CA ALA A 81 -12.34 -0.07 -6.19
C ALA A 81 -12.08 1.24 -5.43
N VAL A 82 -11.20 2.10 -5.94
CA VAL A 82 -10.86 3.37 -5.28
C VAL A 82 -12.12 4.23 -5.07
N PRO A 83 -12.47 4.63 -3.83
CA PRO A 83 -13.67 5.41 -3.59
C PRO A 83 -13.49 6.86 -4.06
N PHE A 84 -14.60 7.52 -4.36
CA PHE A 84 -14.64 8.97 -4.55
C PHE A 84 -14.98 9.67 -3.22
N PRO A 85 -14.67 10.97 -3.05
CA PRO A 85 -15.05 11.72 -1.85
C PRO A 85 -16.54 11.63 -1.50
N LYS A 86 -17.42 11.61 -2.52
CA LYS A 86 -18.87 11.44 -2.37
C LYS A 86 -19.30 10.07 -1.84
N ASP A 87 -18.44 9.06 -1.93
CA ASP A 87 -18.75 7.71 -1.45
C ASP A 87 -18.47 7.57 0.05
N VAL A 88 -17.65 8.44 0.66
CA VAL A 88 -17.28 8.37 2.08
C VAL A 88 -18.50 8.42 3.01
N PRO A 89 -19.47 9.35 2.85
CA PRO A 89 -20.69 9.34 3.66
C PRO A 89 -21.51 8.06 3.48
N ARG A 90 -21.55 7.53 2.25
CA ARG A 90 -22.26 6.28 1.93
C ARG A 90 -21.58 5.07 2.58
N LEU A 91 -20.25 5.04 2.62
CA LEU A 91 -19.51 4.00 3.34
C LEU A 91 -19.84 4.05 4.83
N LYS A 92 -19.87 5.24 5.45
CA LYS A 92 -20.27 5.37 6.86
C LYS A 92 -21.68 4.86 7.13
N GLN A 93 -22.65 5.17 6.24
CA GLN A 93 -24.03 4.66 6.34
C GLN A 93 -24.12 3.13 6.23
N LEU A 94 -23.19 2.49 5.52
CA LEU A 94 -23.08 1.02 5.46
C LEU A 94 -22.42 0.41 6.70
N GLY A 95 -22.16 1.20 7.75
CA GLY A 95 -21.49 0.76 8.97
C GLY A 95 -19.98 0.60 8.82
N VAL A 96 -19.38 1.21 7.79
CA VAL A 96 -17.92 1.20 7.65
C VAL A 96 -17.30 2.04 8.76
N GLY A 97 -16.50 1.38 9.60
CA GLY A 97 -15.70 2.00 10.66
C GLY A 97 -14.21 2.02 10.34
N GLY A 98 -13.77 1.24 9.35
CA GLY A 98 -12.37 1.18 8.92
C GLY A 98 -12.21 1.10 7.41
N VAL A 99 -11.18 1.75 6.87
CA VAL A 99 -10.80 1.67 5.45
C VAL A 99 -9.34 1.27 5.33
N ILE A 100 -9.05 0.31 4.45
CA ILE A 100 -7.69 -0.07 4.07
C ILE A 100 -7.43 0.34 2.62
N THR A 101 -6.46 1.24 2.43
CA THR A 101 -6.02 1.74 1.13
C THR A 101 -4.71 1.07 0.71
N LEU A 102 -4.76 0.24 -0.34
CA LEU A 102 -3.57 -0.44 -0.91
C LEU A 102 -2.87 0.37 -2.00
N ASN A 103 -3.46 1.52 -2.34
CA ASN A 103 -3.02 2.41 -3.40
C ASN A 103 -1.73 3.16 -3.02
N GLU A 104 -0.87 3.43 -4.01
CA GLU A 104 0.17 4.43 -3.80
C GLU A 104 -0.46 5.83 -3.68
N PRO A 105 0.20 6.81 -3.03
CA PRO A 105 -0.39 8.12 -2.76
C PRO A 105 -0.88 8.90 -4.01
N TYR A 106 -0.36 8.58 -5.18
CA TYR A 106 -0.78 9.19 -6.44
C TYR A 106 -2.01 8.51 -7.09
N GLU A 107 -2.46 7.39 -6.53
CA GLU A 107 -3.61 6.60 -6.99
C GLU A 107 -4.84 6.77 -6.08
N THR A 108 -4.80 7.67 -5.09
CA THR A 108 -5.91 7.92 -4.15
C THR A 108 -6.71 9.16 -4.54
N LEU A 109 -8.03 9.12 -4.29
CA LEU A 109 -8.95 10.25 -4.53
C LEU A 109 -9.53 10.82 -3.24
N VAL A 110 -9.30 10.15 -2.12
CA VAL A 110 -9.84 10.47 -0.79
C VAL A 110 -8.67 10.62 0.17
N SER A 111 -8.65 11.72 0.91
CA SER A 111 -7.63 11.98 1.94
C SER A 111 -7.97 11.25 3.24
N THR A 112 -6.93 10.93 4.02
CA THR A 112 -7.08 10.41 5.39
C THR A 112 -7.94 11.33 6.27
N SER A 113 -7.82 12.65 6.09
CA SER A 113 -8.62 13.63 6.83
C SER A 113 -10.12 13.50 6.57
N LEU A 114 -10.53 13.17 5.33
CA LEU A 114 -11.95 13.01 5.02
C LEU A 114 -12.53 11.76 5.68
N TYR A 115 -11.77 10.67 5.78
CA TYR A 115 -12.20 9.49 6.54
C TYR A 115 -12.36 9.78 8.03
N HIS A 116 -11.37 10.43 8.65
CA HIS A 116 -11.45 10.79 10.06
C HIS A 116 -12.58 11.77 10.37
N ALA A 117 -12.90 12.70 9.48
CA ALA A 117 -14.05 13.60 9.63
C ALA A 117 -15.40 12.85 9.66
N HIS A 118 -15.44 11.62 9.13
CA HIS A 118 -16.59 10.72 9.20
C HIS A 118 -16.42 9.60 10.22
N GLU A 119 -15.47 9.72 11.15
CA GLU A 119 -15.15 8.70 12.16
C GLU A 119 -14.90 7.32 11.52
N ILE A 120 -14.07 7.32 10.48
CA ILE A 120 -13.58 6.13 9.81
C ILE A 120 -12.07 6.06 10.04
N ASP A 121 -11.62 4.98 10.65
CA ASP A 121 -10.20 4.70 10.82
C ASP A 121 -9.59 4.37 9.46
N HIS A 122 -8.41 4.90 9.16
CA HIS A 122 -7.79 4.75 7.85
C HIS A 122 -6.40 4.14 7.95
N LEU A 123 -6.25 2.94 7.39
CA LEU A 123 -4.98 2.24 7.28
C LEU A 123 -4.47 2.32 5.84
N VAL A 124 -3.25 2.85 5.65
CA VAL A 124 -2.61 2.98 4.33
C VAL A 124 -1.47 1.99 4.21
N ILE A 125 -1.52 1.13 3.19
CA ILE A 125 -0.51 0.12 2.89
C ILE A 125 -0.12 0.27 1.41
N PRO A 126 0.76 1.23 1.07
CA PRO A 126 1.11 1.49 -0.31
C PRO A 126 1.75 0.26 -0.96
N THR A 127 1.06 -0.36 -1.91
CA THR A 127 1.54 -1.53 -2.63
C THR A 127 1.52 -1.23 -4.12
N ARG A 128 2.64 -1.37 -4.82
CA ARG A 128 2.70 -1.19 -6.28
C ARG A 128 1.79 -2.19 -7.00
N ASP A 129 1.06 -1.74 -8.01
CA ASP A 129 0.08 -2.58 -8.69
C ASP A 129 0.72 -3.68 -9.57
N TYR A 130 -0.07 -4.72 -9.89
CA TYR A 130 0.22 -5.83 -10.82
C TYR A 130 1.38 -6.78 -10.52
N LEU A 131 2.53 -6.31 -10.05
CA LEU A 131 3.73 -7.13 -9.90
C LEU A 131 4.09 -7.46 -8.45
N PHE A 132 3.51 -6.75 -7.49
CA PHE A 132 3.90 -6.83 -6.08
C PHE A 132 2.73 -7.23 -5.19
N ALA A 133 3.02 -8.13 -4.25
CA ALA A 133 2.18 -8.39 -3.10
C ALA A 133 2.60 -7.44 -1.95
N PRO A 134 1.69 -7.07 -1.04
CA PRO A 134 2.08 -6.40 0.20
C PRO A 134 3.07 -7.26 0.99
N THR A 135 3.90 -6.65 1.84
CA THR A 135 4.83 -7.41 2.67
C THR A 135 4.05 -8.24 3.70
N PHE A 136 4.67 -9.29 4.26
CA PHE A 136 4.01 -10.12 5.28
C PHE A 136 3.57 -9.29 6.51
N ALA A 137 4.43 -8.37 6.97
CA ALA A 137 4.09 -7.47 8.07
C ALA A 137 2.90 -6.56 7.75
N ASP A 138 2.80 -6.10 6.49
CA ASP A 138 1.66 -5.32 6.03
C ASP A 138 0.38 -6.15 5.95
N ILE A 139 0.48 -7.39 5.48
CA ILE A 139 -0.64 -8.34 5.43
C ILE A 139 -1.19 -8.55 6.83
N ASN A 140 -0.35 -8.91 7.80
CA ASN A 140 -0.79 -9.14 9.17
C ASN A 140 -1.49 -7.91 9.75
N ARG A 141 -0.87 -6.73 9.60
CA ARG A 141 -1.46 -5.47 10.06
C ARG A 141 -2.84 -5.20 9.43
N ALA A 142 -2.98 -5.47 8.13
CA ALA A 142 -4.25 -5.30 7.43
C ALA A 142 -5.31 -6.29 7.92
N VAL A 143 -4.92 -7.55 8.10
CA VAL A 143 -5.80 -8.63 8.52
C VAL A 143 -6.27 -8.41 9.96
N ASP A 144 -5.38 -8.03 10.86
CA ASP A 144 -5.71 -7.69 12.25
C ASP A 144 -6.64 -6.48 12.32
N PHE A 145 -6.38 -5.43 11.53
CA PHE A 145 -7.27 -4.28 11.41
C PHE A 145 -8.69 -4.67 10.94
N ILE A 146 -8.82 -5.64 10.02
CA ILE A 146 -10.14 -6.16 9.63
C ILE A 146 -10.79 -6.90 10.81
N HIS A 147 -10.03 -7.74 11.50
CA HIS A 147 -10.52 -8.54 12.61
C HIS A 147 -11.00 -7.68 13.79
N GLU A 148 -10.22 -6.69 14.21
CA GLU A 148 -10.57 -5.76 15.30
C GLU A 148 -11.87 -5.00 15.01
N ASN A 149 -12.02 -4.50 13.77
CA ASN A 149 -13.25 -3.86 13.32
C ASN A 149 -14.44 -4.83 13.37
N SER A 150 -14.26 -6.04 12.84
CA SER A 150 -15.30 -7.09 12.86
C SER A 150 -15.73 -7.46 14.28
N CYS A 151 -14.80 -7.58 15.23
CA CYS A 151 -15.10 -7.85 16.64
C CYS A 151 -15.86 -6.70 17.31
N SER A 152 -15.69 -5.48 16.81
CA SER A 152 -16.41 -4.29 17.26
C SER A 152 -17.74 -4.06 16.51
N GLY A 153 -18.17 -5.00 15.66
CA GLY A 153 -19.37 -4.84 14.83
C GLY A 153 -19.25 -3.77 13.75
N ARG A 154 -18.02 -3.32 13.43
CA ARG A 154 -17.72 -2.31 12.41
C ARG A 154 -17.30 -2.99 11.11
N THR A 155 -17.76 -2.46 9.98
CA THR A 155 -17.37 -2.98 8.67
C THR A 155 -16.04 -2.38 8.24
N THR A 156 -15.17 -3.19 7.64
CA THR A 156 -13.93 -2.73 7.01
C THR A 156 -14.09 -2.70 5.49
N TYR A 157 -13.75 -1.57 4.86
CA TYR A 157 -13.68 -1.44 3.41
C TYR A 157 -12.23 -1.56 2.92
N VAL A 158 -11.95 -2.61 2.15
CA VAL A 158 -10.61 -2.87 1.60
C VAL A 158 -10.62 -2.56 0.11
N HIS A 159 -9.76 -1.62 -0.32
CA HIS A 159 -9.70 -1.24 -1.72
C HIS A 159 -8.28 -1.08 -2.28
N CYS A 160 -8.21 -1.19 -3.59
CA CYS A 160 -7.06 -0.74 -4.38
C CYS A 160 -7.59 0.14 -5.52
N LYS A 161 -6.98 0.11 -6.70
CA LYS A 161 -7.49 0.85 -7.86
C LYS A 161 -8.83 0.30 -8.39
N ALA A 162 -8.86 -0.98 -8.77
CA ALA A 162 -10.04 -1.64 -9.36
C ALA A 162 -10.70 -2.68 -8.44
N GLY A 163 -10.09 -2.98 -7.29
CA GLY A 163 -10.56 -4.01 -6.38
C GLY A 163 -10.44 -5.43 -6.93
N ARG A 164 -9.35 -5.75 -7.61
CA ARG A 164 -9.15 -7.05 -8.32
C ARG A 164 -7.96 -7.88 -7.82
N GLY A 165 -6.86 -7.21 -7.48
CA GLY A 165 -5.58 -7.84 -7.15
C GLY A 165 -5.18 -7.57 -5.69
N ARG A 166 -4.48 -6.46 -5.45
CA ARG A 166 -3.90 -6.07 -4.13
C ARG A 166 -4.88 -6.20 -2.96
N SER A 167 -6.06 -5.57 -3.05
CA SER A 167 -7.07 -5.64 -1.99
C SER A 167 -7.68 -7.03 -1.84
N THR A 168 -7.80 -7.77 -2.95
CA THR A 168 -8.26 -9.16 -2.92
C THR A 168 -7.27 -10.05 -2.18
N THR A 169 -5.95 -9.85 -2.33
CA THR A 169 -4.93 -10.58 -1.56
C THR A 169 -5.13 -10.44 -0.05
N ILE A 170 -5.35 -9.21 0.44
CA ILE A 170 -5.62 -8.96 1.87
C ILE A 170 -6.88 -9.69 2.33
N VAL A 171 -7.97 -9.58 1.57
CA VAL A 171 -9.24 -10.25 1.87
C VAL A 171 -9.07 -11.77 1.93
N LEU A 172 -8.27 -12.35 1.04
CA LEU A 172 -8.00 -13.79 1.05
C LEU A 172 -7.21 -14.22 2.28
N CYS A 173 -6.13 -13.52 2.65
CA CYS A 173 -5.41 -13.86 3.89
C CYS A 173 -6.32 -13.71 5.11
N TYR A 174 -7.22 -12.71 5.16
CA TYR A 174 -8.18 -12.59 6.27
C TYR A 174 -9.14 -13.78 6.37
N LEU A 175 -9.71 -14.23 5.25
CA LEU A 175 -10.61 -15.39 5.24
C LEU A 175 -9.89 -16.69 5.63
N VAL A 176 -8.63 -16.83 5.25
CA VAL A 176 -7.81 -17.98 5.65
C VAL A 176 -7.55 -17.94 7.16
N GLU A 177 -7.07 -16.81 7.66
CA GLU A 177 -6.63 -16.66 9.05
C GLU A 177 -7.81 -16.68 10.04
N TYR A 178 -8.83 -15.85 9.82
CA TYR A 178 -9.88 -15.59 10.80
C TYR A 178 -11.23 -16.25 10.47
N LYS A 179 -11.36 -16.89 9.29
CA LYS A 179 -12.56 -17.66 8.90
C LYS A 179 -12.29 -19.14 8.64
N ASN A 180 -11.07 -19.62 8.93
CA ASN A 180 -10.64 -21.02 8.79
C ASN A 180 -10.91 -21.59 7.38
N MET A 181 -10.85 -20.76 6.34
CA MET A 181 -10.98 -21.22 4.97
C MET A 181 -9.65 -21.73 4.44
N SER A 182 -9.66 -22.78 3.62
CA SER A 182 -8.47 -23.08 2.82
C SER A 182 -8.24 -21.97 1.78
N PRO A 183 -7.00 -21.74 1.32
CA PRO A 183 -6.73 -20.71 0.31
C PRO A 183 -7.57 -20.86 -0.97
N ILE A 184 -7.82 -22.11 -1.38
CA ILE A 184 -8.67 -22.43 -2.54
C ILE A 184 -10.13 -22.09 -2.24
N ALA A 185 -10.65 -22.49 -1.07
CA ALA A 185 -12.02 -22.18 -0.68
C ALA A 185 -12.25 -20.67 -0.54
N ALA A 186 -11.31 -19.94 0.08
CA ALA A 186 -11.35 -18.48 0.17
C ALA A 186 -11.37 -17.82 -1.21
N PHE A 187 -10.52 -18.29 -2.14
CA PHE A 187 -10.50 -17.76 -3.50
C PHE A 187 -11.82 -17.96 -4.22
N GLU A 188 -12.39 -19.18 -4.18
CA GLU A 188 -13.67 -19.48 -4.78
C GLU A 188 -14.83 -18.70 -4.12
N TYR A 189 -14.78 -18.54 -2.81
CA TYR A 189 -15.75 -17.77 -2.02
C TYR A 189 -15.77 -16.28 -2.41
N VAL A 190 -14.59 -15.68 -2.61
CA VAL A 190 -14.51 -14.29 -3.07
C VAL A 190 -14.90 -14.19 -4.55
N ARG A 191 -14.47 -15.15 -5.38
CA ARG A 191 -14.80 -15.19 -6.81
C ARG A 191 -16.30 -15.29 -7.07
N SER A 192 -17.03 -16.06 -6.28
CA SER A 192 -18.49 -16.18 -6.43
C SER A 192 -19.23 -14.88 -6.10
N ARG A 193 -18.66 -14.03 -5.22
CA ARG A 193 -19.23 -12.72 -4.84
C ARG A 193 -18.75 -11.58 -5.72
N ARG A 194 -17.50 -11.65 -6.19
CA ARG A 194 -16.86 -10.68 -7.09
C ARG A 194 -16.16 -11.42 -8.25
N PRO A 195 -16.89 -11.78 -9.32
CA PRO A 195 -16.37 -12.60 -10.43
C PRO A 195 -15.16 -12.01 -11.17
N ARG A 196 -14.85 -10.73 -10.96
CA ARG A 196 -13.84 -9.98 -11.70
C ARG A 196 -12.47 -9.95 -11.03
N ILE A 197 -12.29 -10.62 -9.89
CA ILE A 197 -10.98 -10.71 -9.23
C ILE A 197 -9.94 -11.30 -10.19
N LEU A 198 -8.73 -10.77 -10.13
CA LEU A 198 -7.61 -11.21 -10.95
C LEU A 198 -6.34 -11.02 -10.13
N LEU A 199 -5.78 -12.14 -9.68
CA LEU A 199 -4.52 -12.14 -8.94
C LEU A 199 -3.37 -12.40 -9.91
N ALA A 200 -2.30 -11.62 -9.79
CA ALA A 200 -1.06 -11.85 -10.52
C ALA A 200 -0.33 -13.09 -9.98
N PRO A 201 0.60 -13.70 -10.74
CA PRO A 201 1.37 -14.85 -10.26
C PRO A 201 2.10 -14.62 -8.92
N SER A 202 2.62 -13.42 -8.67
CA SER A 202 3.24 -13.06 -7.39
C SER A 202 2.25 -13.04 -6.21
N GLN A 203 0.97 -12.79 -6.49
CA GLN A 203 -0.12 -12.86 -5.51
C GLN A 203 -0.66 -14.29 -5.36
N TRP A 204 -0.34 -15.17 -6.31
CA TRP A 204 -0.71 -16.59 -6.31
C TRP A 204 0.31 -17.46 -5.57
N LYS A 205 1.55 -16.99 -5.38
CA LYS A 205 2.55 -17.71 -4.57
C LYS A 205 2.10 -17.91 -3.12
N SER A 206 1.19 -17.06 -2.65
CA SER A 206 0.38 -17.25 -1.44
C SER A 206 -0.63 -18.41 -1.50
N LYS A 207 -0.57 -19.35 -2.46
CA LYS A 207 -1.48 -20.52 -2.52
C LYS A 207 -0.93 -21.80 -1.89
N ASN A 208 0.39 -21.92 -1.68
CA ASN A 208 0.99 -23.08 -1.03
C ASN A 208 0.97 -22.92 0.51
N ILE A 209 -0.22 -22.68 1.08
CA ILE A 209 -0.42 -22.47 2.51
C ILE A 209 -1.10 -23.71 3.11
N ARG A 210 -0.30 -24.59 3.72
CA ARG A 210 -0.57 -25.49 4.86
C ARG A 210 0.79 -26.06 5.27
N SER A 211 1.29 -25.90 6.50
CA SER A 211 0.73 -26.51 7.71
C SER A 211 1.11 -25.82 9.05
N SER A 212 1.55 -24.55 9.08
CA SER A 212 2.05 -23.91 10.31
C SER A 212 1.42 -22.57 10.71
N GLY A 213 0.20 -22.26 10.26
CA GLY A 213 -0.55 -21.11 10.78
C GLY A 213 -0.06 -19.72 10.32
N TYR A 214 0.47 -19.58 9.09
CA TYR A 214 0.84 -18.27 8.54
C TYR A 214 0.62 -18.18 7.01
N CYS A 215 0.07 -17.04 6.54
CA CYS A 215 -0.04 -16.65 5.13
C CYS A 215 1.37 -16.26 4.58
N LEU A 216 2.19 -17.23 4.15
CA LEU A 216 3.51 -16.91 3.56
C LEU A 216 3.37 -16.45 2.09
N VAL A 217 4.08 -15.36 1.76
CA VAL A 217 4.12 -14.69 0.44
C VAL A 217 4.89 -15.50 -0.60
#